data_AF-A0A9D5NHU2-F1
#
_entry.id   AF-A0A9D5NHU2-F1
#
_cell.length_a   1.000
_cell.length_b   1.000
_cell.length_c   1.000
_cell.angle_alpha   90.00
_cell.angle_beta   90.00
_cell.angle_gamma   90.00
#
_symmetry.space_group_name_H-M   'P 1'
#
loop_
_entity.id
_entity.type
_entity.pdbx_description
1 polymer ?
#
loop_
_entity_poly.entity_id
_entity_poly.type
_entity_poly.pdbx_seq_one_letter_code
_entity_poly.pdbx_strand_id
1 'polypeptide(L)'
;MAKYSIEDTTLTNIANAIRNKTGDSATLKPSEMPTAIEGIETGSSGEMNVKILTKMSGNIDGNPKYILQRLITEIPTITVSGTSMQSAFEDCINLTKIPTLNTNTIRNMQNMFRNCAKLTEIPLLNTSNATNFYYMFADCDNLITIPQFDTSNVKDMSYMFYNCYALESIPLLNTSNVTKMDYMFYSCRSLLEIPQFDTSNVTNMSYMLYGCDNLITIPLLNTSKVTAMTYVFYSCDKLKTIPQLDLSSATSINYILTNCPALENFGGFLNLGAAYLTSRAENYTAYKLDLSKSTKLTHDSLMNVINGLYDIATLGCKIQQLTIGATNLAKLTAEEIAIATSKGWSVA
;
A
#
# COMPACT_ATOMS: atom_id res chain seq x y z
N MET A 1 4.65 -37.79 32.31
CA MET A 1 3.84 -38.55 31.33
C MET A 1 2.38 -38.40 31.72
N ALA A 2 1.63 -37.58 31.01
CA ALA A 2 0.17 -37.57 31.06
C ALA A 2 -0.31 -37.77 29.63
N LYS A 3 -0.90 -38.94 29.36
CA LYS A 3 -1.58 -39.25 28.10
C LYS A 3 -2.94 -38.55 28.16
N TYR A 4 -3.17 -37.58 27.30
CA TYR A 4 -4.52 -37.09 27.01
C TYR A 4 -4.78 -37.30 25.53
N SER A 5 -5.74 -38.17 25.24
CA SER A 5 -6.26 -38.41 23.89
C SER A 5 -7.09 -37.22 23.46
N ILE A 6 -6.85 -36.73 22.25
CA ILE A 6 -7.83 -35.90 21.54
C ILE A 6 -9.02 -36.80 21.26
N GLU A 7 -10.24 -36.37 21.63
CA GLU A 7 -11.45 -37.11 21.34
C GLU A 7 -11.61 -37.29 19.82
N ASP A 8 -11.66 -38.57 19.45
CA ASP A 8 -11.82 -39.18 18.12
C ASP A 8 -12.98 -38.59 17.29
N THR A 9 -13.91 -37.91 17.94
CA THR A 9 -15.15 -37.36 17.36
C THR A 9 -14.91 -36.27 16.31
N THR A 10 -13.90 -35.40 16.44
CA THR A 10 -13.70 -34.29 15.48
C THR A 10 -13.13 -34.76 14.14
N LEU A 11 -12.13 -35.65 14.19
CA LEU A 11 -11.57 -36.32 13.02
C LEU A 11 -12.59 -37.27 12.37
N THR A 12 -13.35 -37.99 13.20
CA THR A 12 -14.44 -38.85 12.76
C THR A 12 -15.56 -38.05 12.09
N ASN A 13 -15.88 -36.85 12.57
CA ASN A 13 -16.90 -35.98 11.97
C ASN A 13 -16.46 -35.42 10.62
N ILE A 14 -15.19 -35.04 10.46
CA ILE A 14 -14.62 -34.58 9.19
C ILE A 14 -14.59 -35.75 8.18
N ALA A 15 -14.11 -36.92 8.61
CA ALA A 15 -14.08 -38.12 7.79
C ALA A 15 -15.50 -38.59 7.38
N ASN A 16 -16.49 -38.51 8.29
CA ASN A 16 -17.86 -38.91 8.02
C ASN A 16 -18.62 -37.90 7.15
N ALA A 17 -18.33 -36.60 7.26
CA ALA A 17 -18.87 -35.57 6.37
C ALA A 17 -18.43 -35.78 4.91
N ILE A 18 -17.19 -36.26 4.70
CA ILE A 18 -16.66 -36.64 3.39
C ILE A 18 -17.31 -37.96 2.92
N ARG A 19 -17.39 -38.97 3.80
CA ARG A 19 -17.93 -40.32 3.51
C ARG A 19 -19.42 -40.32 3.14
N ASN A 20 -20.23 -39.49 3.80
CA ASN A 20 -21.68 -39.45 3.60
C ASN A 20 -22.10 -38.76 2.28
N LYS A 21 -21.19 -38.05 1.59
CA LYS A 21 -21.50 -37.29 0.37
C LYS A 21 -21.00 -37.95 -0.92
N THR A 22 -19.95 -38.76 -0.88
CA THR A 22 -19.36 -39.36 -2.09
C THR A 22 -19.88 -40.76 -2.41
N GLY A 23 -20.56 -41.44 -1.47
CA GLY A 23 -21.12 -42.78 -1.67
C GLY A 23 -20.08 -43.90 -1.83
N ASP A 24 -18.82 -43.58 -2.13
CA ASP A 24 -17.74 -44.55 -2.28
C ASP A 24 -16.94 -44.77 -0.99
N SER A 25 -16.61 -46.04 -0.73
CA SER A 25 -15.68 -46.46 0.31
C SER A 25 -14.25 -46.04 -0.06
N ALA A 26 -13.91 -44.77 0.11
CA ALA A 26 -12.54 -44.30 -0.07
C ALA A 26 -11.70 -44.71 1.16
N THR A 27 -11.09 -45.89 1.12
CA THR A 27 -9.92 -46.18 1.97
C THR A 27 -8.72 -45.47 1.38
N LEU A 28 -8.29 -44.36 1.99
CA LEU A 28 -7.03 -43.70 1.66
C LEU A 28 -5.88 -44.66 2.00
N LYS A 29 -5.06 -45.04 1.02
CA LYS A 29 -3.87 -45.85 1.28
C LYS A 29 -2.78 -44.97 1.93
N PRO A 30 -1.94 -45.52 2.83
CA PRO A 30 -0.88 -44.75 3.50
C PRO A 30 0.11 -44.05 2.54
N SER A 31 0.28 -44.57 1.32
CA SER A 31 1.11 -43.97 0.27
C SER A 31 0.50 -42.75 -0.42
N GLU A 32 -0.79 -42.46 -0.15
CA GLU A 32 -1.55 -41.30 -0.65
C GLU A 32 -1.86 -40.31 0.49
N MET A 33 -1.44 -40.61 1.73
CA MET A 33 -1.46 -39.66 2.83
C MET A 33 -0.27 -38.72 2.66
N PRO A 34 -0.46 -37.38 2.64
CA PRO A 34 0.64 -36.45 2.51
C PRO A 34 1.69 -36.69 3.59
N THR A 35 2.95 -36.82 3.23
CA THR A 35 4.11 -36.94 4.14
C THR A 35 4.38 -35.65 4.96
N ALA A 36 3.38 -34.79 5.16
CA ALA A 36 3.51 -33.48 5.79
C ALA A 36 2.78 -33.39 7.15
N ILE A 37 2.80 -34.46 7.95
CA ILE A 37 2.50 -34.36 9.39
C ILE A 37 3.75 -34.79 10.16
N GLU A 38 4.70 -33.86 10.30
CA GLU A 38 5.72 -33.95 11.35
C GLU A 38 5.32 -33.02 12.50
N GLY A 39 4.53 -33.55 13.43
CA GLY A 39 4.46 -33.05 14.81
C GLY A 39 3.43 -31.95 15.12
N ILE A 40 2.63 -32.22 16.16
CA ILE A 40 1.84 -31.23 16.92
C ILE A 40 2.67 -30.90 18.17
N GLU A 41 3.16 -29.67 18.31
CA GLU A 41 3.78 -29.21 19.57
C GLU A 41 2.85 -28.24 20.29
N THR A 42 2.57 -28.57 21.56
CA THR A 42 1.76 -27.78 22.48
C THR A 42 2.65 -26.74 23.19
N GLY A 43 2.27 -25.46 23.12
CA GLY A 43 2.83 -24.43 23.99
C GLY A 43 2.33 -24.60 25.43
N SER A 44 3.11 -24.13 26.40
CA SER A 44 2.97 -24.39 27.85
C SER A 44 1.73 -23.80 28.54
N SER A 45 0.77 -23.22 27.81
CA SER A 45 -0.47 -22.61 28.35
C SER A 45 -1.77 -23.38 28.03
N GLY A 46 -1.71 -24.52 27.33
CA GLY A 46 -2.92 -25.30 27.01
C GLY A 46 -3.75 -24.76 25.83
N GLU A 47 -3.15 -23.93 24.96
CA GLU A 47 -3.78 -23.45 23.74
C GLU A 47 -3.69 -24.47 22.59
N MET A 48 -4.81 -24.73 21.92
CA MET A 48 -4.83 -25.36 20.59
C MET A 48 -4.30 -24.34 19.57
N ASN A 49 -3.02 -24.43 19.28
CA ASN A 49 -2.44 -23.80 18.09
C ASN A 49 -2.94 -24.56 16.87
N VAL A 50 -4.01 -24.08 16.23
CA VAL A 50 -4.12 -24.28 14.79
C VAL A 50 -3.00 -23.42 14.21
N LYS A 51 -1.80 -23.99 14.10
CA LYS A 51 -0.89 -23.57 13.04
C LYS A 51 -1.67 -23.75 11.76
N ILE A 52 -2.34 -22.71 11.29
CA ILE A 52 -2.41 -22.49 9.85
C ILE A 52 -0.94 -22.50 9.46
N LEU A 53 -0.51 -23.56 8.77
CA LEU A 53 0.86 -23.87 8.38
C LEU A 53 1.68 -22.59 8.25
N THR A 54 2.40 -22.22 9.30
CA THR A 54 3.03 -20.90 9.44
C THR A 54 4.28 -20.75 8.57
N LYS A 55 4.47 -21.69 7.63
CA LYS A 55 5.31 -21.59 6.43
C LYS A 55 4.68 -22.49 5.36
N MET A 56 3.90 -21.93 4.44
CA MET A 56 3.91 -22.43 3.06
C MET A 56 4.90 -21.61 2.24
N SER A 57 6.09 -21.38 2.80
CA SER A 57 7.27 -20.98 2.04
C SER A 57 8.02 -22.26 1.66
N GLY A 58 7.55 -22.95 0.64
CA GLY A 58 8.16 -24.19 0.17
C GLY A 58 7.34 -24.82 -0.94
N ASN A 59 7.98 -24.98 -2.09
CA ASN A 59 7.46 -25.77 -3.20
C ASN A 59 7.21 -27.20 -2.68
N ILE A 60 5.95 -27.63 -2.64
CA ILE A 60 5.55 -29.02 -2.37
C ILE A 60 4.66 -29.43 -3.55
N ASP A 61 4.98 -30.58 -4.18
CA ASP A 61 4.36 -31.15 -5.38
C ASP A 61 2.90 -31.62 -5.20
N GLY A 62 2.07 -30.77 -4.62
CA GLY A 62 0.63 -30.96 -4.42
C GLY A 62 0.02 -29.61 -4.08
N ASN A 63 -0.32 -28.86 -5.11
CA ASN A 63 -0.58 -27.42 -5.07
C ASN A 63 -1.53 -27.00 -3.92
N PRO A 64 -1.03 -26.32 -2.85
CA PRO A 64 -1.81 -25.92 -1.67
C PRO A 64 -3.01 -25.01 -1.99
N LYS A 65 -2.96 -24.37 -3.17
CA LYS A 65 -3.99 -23.52 -3.78
C LYS A 65 -5.36 -24.20 -3.91
N TYR A 66 -5.41 -25.51 -4.17
CA TYR A 66 -6.69 -26.22 -4.33
C TYR A 66 -7.34 -26.58 -2.98
N ILE A 67 -6.56 -26.73 -1.92
CA ILE A 67 -7.06 -27.14 -0.59
C ILE A 67 -7.74 -25.96 0.11
N LEU A 68 -7.13 -24.77 0.10
CA LEU A 68 -7.74 -23.54 0.64
C LEU A 68 -9.03 -23.16 -0.12
N GLN A 69 -9.00 -23.23 -1.45
CA GLN A 69 -10.17 -22.92 -2.28
C GLN A 69 -11.35 -23.87 -1.99
N ARG A 70 -11.07 -25.16 -1.74
CA ARG A 70 -12.07 -26.17 -1.43
C ARG A 70 -12.59 -26.07 0.01
N LEU A 71 -11.75 -25.73 0.97
CA LEU A 71 -12.15 -25.48 2.37
C LEU A 71 -13.04 -24.23 2.51
N ILE A 72 -12.78 -23.16 1.76
CA ILE A 72 -13.59 -21.94 1.78
C ILE A 72 -15.00 -22.17 1.21
N THR A 73 -15.14 -23.03 0.21
CA THR A 73 -16.45 -23.41 -0.33
C THR A 73 -17.23 -24.37 0.59
N GLU A 74 -16.56 -25.06 1.51
CA GLU A 74 -17.14 -26.13 2.32
C GLU A 74 -17.35 -25.75 3.81
N ILE A 75 -16.61 -24.76 4.34
CA ILE A 75 -16.69 -24.33 5.75
C ILE A 75 -17.26 -22.91 5.85
N PRO A 76 -18.46 -22.72 6.44
CA PRO A 76 -19.11 -21.42 6.49
C PRO A 76 -18.45 -20.42 7.45
N THR A 77 -17.68 -20.89 8.44
CA THR A 77 -17.05 -20.06 9.47
C THR A 77 -15.64 -20.55 9.81
N ILE A 78 -14.64 -19.68 9.72
CA ILE A 78 -13.27 -19.95 10.15
C ILE A 78 -13.02 -19.21 11.47
N THR A 79 -12.81 -19.96 12.56
CA THR A 79 -12.41 -19.40 13.86
C THR A 79 -10.90 -19.48 13.98
N VAL A 80 -10.24 -18.34 14.16
CA VAL A 80 -8.78 -18.27 14.35
C VAL A 80 -8.49 -17.98 15.83
N SER A 81 -7.76 -18.87 16.50
CA SER A 81 -7.17 -18.59 17.81
C SER A 81 -5.83 -17.88 17.60
N GLY A 82 -5.73 -16.62 18.02
CA GLY A 82 -4.48 -15.85 17.93
C GLY A 82 -4.68 -14.37 17.64
N THR A 83 -3.57 -13.67 17.41
CA THR A 83 -3.54 -12.22 17.15
C THR A 83 -3.06 -11.88 15.74
N SER A 84 -2.94 -12.87 14.84
CA SER A 84 -2.43 -12.68 13.48
C SER A 84 -3.25 -13.47 12.46
N MET A 85 -3.59 -12.81 11.36
CA MET A 85 -4.07 -13.43 10.11
C MET A 85 -3.16 -13.03 8.94
N GLN A 86 -1.87 -12.86 9.23
CA GLN A 86 -0.89 -12.54 8.20
C GLN A 86 -0.93 -13.57 7.07
N SER A 87 -1.05 -13.09 5.82
CA SER A 87 -1.08 -13.90 4.60
C SER A 87 -2.17 -14.99 4.57
N ALA A 88 -3.23 -14.89 5.39
CA ALA A 88 -4.21 -15.97 5.55
C ALA A 88 -4.92 -16.39 4.25
N PHE A 89 -5.14 -15.44 3.34
CA PHE A 89 -5.74 -15.64 2.01
C PHE A 89 -4.81 -15.13 0.89
N GLU A 90 -3.51 -15.00 1.14
CA GLU A 90 -2.57 -14.58 0.09
C GLU A 90 -2.62 -15.56 -1.10
N ASP A 91 -2.55 -15.03 -2.32
CA ASP A 91 -2.59 -15.75 -3.60
C ASP A 91 -3.87 -16.57 -3.85
N CYS A 92 -4.95 -16.29 -3.11
CA CYS A 92 -6.27 -16.87 -3.37
C CYS A 92 -6.93 -16.22 -4.60
N ILE A 93 -6.30 -16.33 -5.78
CA ILE A 93 -6.69 -15.66 -7.03
C ILE A 93 -8.10 -15.97 -7.52
N ASN A 94 -8.70 -17.07 -7.05
CA ASN A 94 -10.06 -17.48 -7.40
C ASN A 94 -11.10 -17.14 -6.33
N LEU A 95 -10.70 -16.52 -5.22
CA LEU A 95 -11.60 -16.13 -4.13
C LEU A 95 -12.51 -15.00 -4.60
N THR A 96 -13.80 -15.30 -4.73
CA THR A 96 -14.83 -14.30 -5.07
C THR A 96 -15.60 -13.82 -3.87
N LYS A 97 -15.58 -14.58 -2.76
CA LYS A 97 -16.28 -14.25 -1.52
C LYS A 97 -15.48 -14.72 -0.31
N ILE A 98 -15.35 -13.86 0.68
CA ILE A 98 -14.69 -14.18 1.95
C ILE A 98 -15.70 -14.91 2.87
N PRO A 99 -15.31 -16.04 3.49
CA PRO A 99 -16.17 -16.72 4.47
C PRO A 99 -16.34 -15.86 5.74
N THR A 100 -17.26 -16.23 6.63
CA THR A 100 -17.36 -15.49 7.90
C THR A 100 -16.10 -15.68 8.74
N LEU A 101 -15.44 -14.57 9.09
CA LEU A 101 -14.21 -14.54 9.88
C LEU A 101 -14.46 -13.86 11.23
N ASN A 102 -13.98 -14.47 12.32
CA ASN A 102 -13.86 -13.76 13.59
C ASN A 102 -12.48 -13.10 13.67
N THR A 103 -12.44 -11.77 13.52
CA THR A 103 -11.20 -10.98 13.54
C THR A 103 -11.01 -10.17 14.83
N ASN A 104 -11.82 -10.38 15.86
CA ASN A 104 -11.88 -9.53 17.05
C ASN A 104 -10.55 -9.43 17.83
N THR A 105 -9.71 -10.45 17.81
CA THR A 105 -8.40 -10.48 18.49
C THR A 105 -7.22 -10.15 17.57
N ILE A 106 -7.47 -9.95 16.27
CA ILE A 106 -6.43 -9.89 15.26
C ILE A 106 -5.77 -8.51 15.25
N ARG A 107 -4.46 -8.51 15.47
CA ARG A 107 -3.58 -7.33 15.47
C ARG A 107 -2.82 -7.21 14.16
N ASN A 108 -2.37 -8.33 13.59
CA ASN A 108 -1.61 -8.34 12.34
C ASN A 108 -2.46 -8.88 11.18
N MET A 109 -2.79 -8.01 10.21
CA MET A 109 -3.54 -8.33 8.99
C MET A 109 -2.69 -8.14 7.72
N GLN A 110 -1.36 -8.14 7.89
CA GLN A 110 -0.43 -8.02 6.77
C GLN A 110 -0.70 -9.06 5.68
N ASN A 111 -0.66 -8.66 4.40
CA ASN A 111 -0.88 -9.52 3.24
C ASN A 111 -2.19 -10.34 3.26
N MET A 112 -3.14 -10.05 4.15
CA MET A 112 -4.22 -11.00 4.47
C MET A 112 -5.00 -11.46 3.23
N PHE A 113 -5.20 -10.57 2.26
CA PHE A 113 -5.88 -10.85 0.98
C PHE A 113 -5.01 -10.52 -0.23
N ARG A 114 -3.68 -10.47 -0.07
CA ARG A 114 -2.78 -10.13 -1.18
C ARG A 114 -2.99 -11.09 -2.36
N ASN A 115 -3.05 -10.56 -3.58
CA ASN A 115 -3.28 -11.30 -4.81
C ASN A 115 -4.59 -12.13 -4.82
N CYS A 116 -5.64 -11.65 -4.15
CA CYS A 116 -7.01 -12.15 -4.32
C CYS A 116 -7.66 -11.52 -5.56
N ALA A 117 -7.10 -11.76 -6.74
CA ALA A 117 -7.43 -11.02 -7.97
C ALA A 117 -8.92 -10.98 -8.36
N LYS A 118 -9.72 -12.03 -8.04
CA LYS A 118 -11.16 -12.09 -8.32
C LYS A 118 -12.08 -11.52 -7.22
N LEU A 119 -11.50 -11.02 -6.14
CA LEU A 119 -12.26 -10.47 -5.02
C LEU A 119 -12.79 -9.08 -5.40
N THR A 120 -14.11 -8.90 -5.26
CA THR A 120 -14.80 -7.65 -5.62
C THR A 120 -15.35 -6.91 -4.40
N GLU A 121 -15.63 -7.65 -3.32
CA GLU A 121 -16.18 -7.13 -2.07
C GLU A 121 -15.41 -7.68 -0.86
N ILE A 122 -15.25 -6.84 0.16
CA ILE A 122 -14.74 -7.27 1.48
C ILE A 122 -15.91 -7.21 2.47
N PRO A 123 -16.17 -8.25 3.27
CA PRO A 123 -17.14 -8.17 4.35
C PRO A 123 -16.66 -7.22 5.44
N LEU A 124 -17.57 -6.74 6.28
CA LEU A 124 -17.17 -5.97 7.46
C LEU A 124 -16.35 -6.86 8.40
N LEU A 125 -15.09 -6.49 8.62
CA LEU A 125 -14.19 -7.13 9.57
C LEU A 125 -14.10 -6.28 10.83
N ASN A 126 -13.95 -6.91 11.99
CA ASN A 126 -13.54 -6.20 13.19
C ASN A 126 -12.03 -5.92 13.11
N THR A 127 -11.65 -4.67 12.95
CA THR A 127 -10.26 -4.22 12.83
C THR A 127 -9.80 -3.36 13.99
N SER A 128 -10.59 -3.22 15.07
CA SER A 128 -10.29 -2.29 16.16
C SER A 128 -9.00 -2.62 16.91
N ASN A 129 -8.54 -3.88 16.85
CA ASN A 129 -7.26 -4.31 17.41
C ASN A 129 -6.11 -4.30 16.39
N ALA A 130 -6.38 -4.06 15.11
CA ALA A 130 -5.39 -4.16 14.05
C ALA A 130 -4.37 -3.02 14.12
N THR A 131 -3.09 -3.36 13.98
CA THR A 131 -1.98 -2.40 13.99
C THR A 131 -1.18 -2.37 12.69
N ASN A 132 -1.36 -3.36 11.82
CA ASN A 132 -0.59 -3.53 10.59
C ASN A 132 -1.47 -3.98 9.41
N PHE A 133 -1.58 -3.13 8.39
CA PHE A 133 -2.30 -3.34 7.13
C PHE A 133 -1.37 -3.43 5.91
N TYR A 134 -0.05 -3.62 6.13
CA TYR A 134 0.94 -3.75 5.07
C TYR A 134 0.49 -4.77 4.01
N TYR A 135 0.39 -4.34 2.75
CA TYR A 135 -0.03 -5.19 1.61
C TYR A 135 -1.40 -5.89 1.74
N MET A 136 -2.27 -5.49 2.68
CA MET A 136 -3.47 -6.26 3.03
C MET A 136 -4.36 -6.64 1.82
N PHE A 137 -4.51 -5.74 0.85
CA PHE A 137 -5.31 -5.94 -0.36
C PHE A 137 -4.50 -5.78 -1.66
N ALA A 138 -3.17 -5.79 -1.59
CA ALA A 138 -2.34 -5.65 -2.79
C ALA A 138 -2.69 -6.70 -3.85
N ASP A 139 -2.63 -6.33 -5.13
CA ASP A 139 -2.93 -7.17 -6.28
C ASP A 139 -4.37 -7.75 -6.26
N CYS A 140 -5.32 -7.07 -5.59
CA CYS A 140 -6.76 -7.36 -5.69
C CYS A 140 -7.36 -6.63 -6.90
N ASP A 141 -7.05 -7.11 -8.11
CA ASP A 141 -7.32 -6.43 -9.39
C ASP A 141 -8.77 -5.95 -9.58
N ASN A 142 -9.76 -6.70 -9.07
CA ASN A 142 -11.19 -6.41 -9.23
C ASN A 142 -11.85 -5.75 -8.00
N LEU A 143 -11.07 -5.35 -6.99
CA LEU A 143 -11.61 -4.72 -5.79
C LEU A 143 -11.98 -3.25 -6.08
N ILE A 144 -13.27 -2.91 -5.96
CA ILE A 144 -13.79 -1.58 -6.29
C ILE A 144 -13.73 -0.62 -5.10
N THR A 145 -13.92 -1.13 -3.89
CA THR A 145 -13.89 -0.36 -2.63
C THR A 145 -13.72 -1.30 -1.43
N ILE A 146 -13.58 -0.75 -0.23
CA ILE A 146 -13.58 -1.50 1.03
C ILE A 146 -14.64 -0.95 2.01
N PRO A 147 -15.14 -1.75 2.97
CA PRO A 147 -15.92 -1.25 4.10
C PRO A 147 -15.12 -0.25 4.94
N GLN A 148 -15.84 0.57 5.70
CA GLN A 148 -15.22 1.40 6.71
C GLN A 148 -14.64 0.51 7.83
N PHE A 149 -13.32 0.51 7.94
CA PHE A 149 -12.58 -0.17 9.01
C PHE A 149 -12.26 0.79 10.15
N ASP A 150 -12.23 0.27 11.37
CA ASP A 150 -11.58 0.97 12.48
C ASP A 150 -10.06 0.82 12.30
N THR A 151 -9.42 1.90 11.87
CA THR A 151 -7.97 1.97 11.66
C THR A 151 -7.25 2.78 12.73
N SER A 152 -7.93 3.09 13.85
CA SER A 152 -7.40 3.96 14.90
C SER A 152 -6.08 3.48 15.51
N ASN A 153 -5.79 2.18 15.45
CA ASN A 153 -4.56 1.58 15.97
C ASN A 153 -3.51 1.23 14.88
N VAL A 154 -3.84 1.43 13.60
CA VAL A 154 -2.97 1.05 12.47
C VAL A 154 -1.80 2.03 12.34
N LYS A 155 -0.58 1.48 12.22
CA LYS A 155 0.67 2.25 12.09
C LYS A 155 1.29 2.19 10.70
N ASP A 156 1.03 1.10 9.98
CA ASP A 156 1.62 0.82 8.66
C ASP A 156 0.50 0.47 7.67
N MET A 157 0.34 1.31 6.65
CA MET A 157 -0.59 1.13 5.53
C MET A 157 0.17 1.05 4.19
N SER A 158 1.49 0.82 4.23
CA SER A 158 2.28 0.76 3.01
C SER A 158 1.80 -0.39 2.11
N TYR A 159 1.73 -0.13 0.80
CA TYR A 159 1.26 -1.06 -0.24
C TYR A 159 -0.15 -1.62 -0.05
N MET A 160 -0.98 -1.06 0.85
CA MET A 160 -2.28 -1.65 1.20
C MET A 160 -3.17 -1.96 -0.02
N PHE A 161 -3.15 -1.10 -1.04
CA PHE A 161 -3.88 -1.25 -2.31
C PHE A 161 -2.95 -1.26 -3.54
N TYR A 162 -1.72 -1.72 -3.38
CA TYR A 162 -0.76 -1.83 -4.49
C TYR A 162 -1.39 -2.62 -5.66
N ASN A 163 -1.43 -2.06 -6.87
CA ASN A 163 -2.03 -2.63 -8.07
C ASN A 163 -3.54 -2.99 -7.98
N CYS A 164 -4.33 -2.36 -7.11
CA CYS A 164 -5.78 -2.52 -7.16
C CYS A 164 -6.38 -1.73 -8.34
N TYR A 165 -6.28 -2.27 -9.55
CA TYR A 165 -6.60 -1.54 -10.79
C TYR A 165 -8.05 -1.05 -10.88
N ALA A 166 -9.00 -1.80 -10.32
CA ALA A 166 -10.43 -1.46 -10.31
C ALA A 166 -10.86 -0.59 -9.11
N LEU A 167 -9.95 -0.23 -8.20
CA LEU A 167 -10.29 0.53 -7.01
C LEU A 167 -10.73 1.95 -7.40
N GLU A 168 -11.99 2.30 -7.12
CA GLU A 168 -12.57 3.60 -7.51
C GLU A 168 -12.60 4.60 -6.34
N SER A 169 -12.84 4.11 -5.12
CA SER A 169 -12.99 4.95 -3.92
C SER A 169 -12.61 4.20 -2.64
N ILE A 170 -12.25 4.99 -1.62
CA ILE A 170 -11.89 4.50 -0.28
C ILE A 170 -12.71 5.27 0.76
N PRO A 171 -13.31 4.58 1.76
CA PRO A 171 -14.00 5.26 2.85
C PRO A 171 -13.04 6.10 3.69
N LEU A 172 -13.59 7.03 4.48
CA LEU A 172 -12.78 7.77 5.44
C LEU A 172 -12.17 6.81 6.49
N LEU A 173 -10.84 6.76 6.54
CA LEU A 173 -10.06 5.98 7.51
C LEU A 173 -9.45 6.92 8.56
N ASN A 174 -9.33 6.45 9.80
CA ASN A 174 -8.55 7.15 10.82
C ASN A 174 -7.06 6.85 10.61
N THR A 175 -6.31 7.84 10.10
CA THR A 175 -4.87 7.69 9.82
C THR A 175 -3.97 8.44 10.81
N SER A 176 -4.51 8.96 11.92
CA SER A 176 -3.75 9.77 12.88
C SER A 176 -2.53 9.07 13.49
N ASN A 177 -2.53 7.73 13.55
CA ASN A 177 -1.42 6.91 14.04
C ASN A 177 -0.54 6.31 12.93
N VAL A 178 -0.87 6.54 11.66
CA VAL A 178 -0.15 5.97 10.53
C VAL A 178 1.15 6.73 10.30
N THR A 179 2.24 5.98 10.14
CA THR A 179 3.60 6.53 9.96
C THR A 179 4.18 6.24 8.58
N LYS A 180 3.62 5.27 7.85
CA LYS A 180 4.04 4.89 6.50
C LYS A 180 2.83 4.66 5.57
N MET A 181 2.91 5.26 4.39
CA MET A 181 1.92 5.16 3.31
C MET A 181 2.60 4.98 1.94
N ASP A 182 3.86 4.53 1.91
CA ASP A 182 4.56 4.30 0.65
C ASP A 182 3.84 3.23 -0.18
N TYR A 183 3.74 3.48 -1.49
CA TYR A 183 3.06 2.62 -2.47
C TYR A 183 1.58 2.31 -2.18
N MET A 184 0.91 3.00 -1.25
CA MET A 184 -0.43 2.65 -0.78
C MET A 184 -1.45 2.49 -1.92
N PHE A 185 -1.40 3.36 -2.94
CA PHE A 185 -2.28 3.34 -4.13
C PHE A 185 -1.50 3.20 -5.45
N TYR A 186 -0.33 2.58 -5.43
CA TYR A 186 0.46 2.38 -6.64
C TYR A 186 -0.36 1.68 -7.73
N SER A 187 -0.44 2.27 -8.91
CA SER A 187 -1.21 1.80 -10.08
C SER A 187 -2.69 1.53 -9.79
N CYS A 188 -3.32 2.25 -8.85
CA CYS A 188 -4.78 2.27 -8.71
C CYS A 188 -5.41 3.12 -9.82
N ARG A 189 -5.39 2.61 -11.06
CA ARG A 189 -5.73 3.36 -12.27
C ARG A 189 -7.18 3.88 -12.30
N SER A 190 -8.10 3.22 -11.61
CA SER A 190 -9.51 3.62 -11.54
C SER A 190 -9.82 4.59 -10.41
N LEU A 191 -8.86 4.90 -9.53
CA LEU A 191 -9.09 5.70 -8.34
C LEU A 191 -9.45 7.14 -8.71
N LEU A 192 -10.62 7.60 -8.28
CA LEU A 192 -11.17 8.90 -8.66
C LEU A 192 -10.77 10.01 -7.68
N GLU A 193 -10.69 9.67 -6.40
CA GLU A 193 -10.34 10.56 -5.29
C GLU A 193 -9.73 9.77 -4.13
N ILE A 194 -9.03 10.48 -3.24
CA ILE A 194 -8.63 9.97 -1.93
C ILE A 194 -9.30 10.80 -0.83
N PRO A 195 -9.70 10.19 0.30
CA PRO A 195 -10.29 10.92 1.40
C PRO A 195 -9.24 11.80 2.10
N GLN A 196 -9.72 12.76 2.91
CA GLN A 196 -8.86 13.58 3.76
C GLN A 196 -8.18 12.70 4.82
N PHE A 197 -6.92 12.35 4.58
CA PHE A 197 -6.08 11.65 5.56
C PHE A 197 -5.47 12.65 6.56
N ASP A 198 -5.37 12.24 7.82
CA ASP A 198 -4.41 12.83 8.75
C ASP A 198 -3.05 12.22 8.47
N THR A 199 -2.18 12.99 7.79
CA THR A 199 -0.82 12.58 7.45
C THR A 199 0.24 13.22 8.36
N SER A 200 -0.16 13.84 9.47
CA SER A 200 0.73 14.61 10.36
C SER A 200 1.83 13.78 11.04
N ASN A 201 1.74 12.46 10.99
CA ASN A 201 2.74 11.51 11.51
C ASN A 201 3.42 10.68 10.41
N VAL A 202 3.04 10.85 9.15
CA VAL A 202 3.61 10.09 8.03
C VAL A 202 5.01 10.60 7.71
N THR A 203 5.95 9.67 7.55
CA THR A 203 7.36 9.97 7.25
C THR A 203 7.80 9.49 5.87
N ASN A 204 7.04 8.59 5.24
CA ASN A 204 7.30 8.06 3.90
C ASN A 204 6.01 7.99 3.07
N MET A 205 6.02 8.66 1.91
CA MET A 205 4.95 8.66 0.90
C MET A 205 5.47 8.25 -0.49
N SER A 206 6.68 7.68 -0.57
CA SER A 206 7.27 7.33 -1.86
C SER A 206 6.31 6.46 -2.67
N TYR A 207 6.11 6.81 -3.95
CA TYR A 207 5.22 6.11 -4.87
C TYR A 207 3.74 5.99 -4.44
N MET A 208 3.28 6.74 -3.43
CA MET A 208 1.95 6.56 -2.85
C MET A 208 0.80 6.61 -3.88
N LEU A 209 0.86 7.51 -4.86
CA LEU A 209 -0.17 7.71 -5.89
C LEU A 209 0.39 7.50 -7.32
N TYR A 210 1.50 6.78 -7.45
CA TYR A 210 2.11 6.47 -8.76
C TYR A 210 1.07 5.82 -9.68
N GLY A 211 0.90 6.31 -10.91
CA GLY A 211 0.01 5.69 -11.91
C GLY A 211 -1.48 5.68 -11.51
N CYS A 212 -1.93 6.65 -10.72
CA CYS A 212 -3.35 6.86 -10.46
C CYS A 212 -3.99 7.65 -11.61
N ASP A 213 -4.15 6.99 -12.76
CA ASP A 213 -4.48 7.63 -14.05
C ASP A 213 -5.79 8.42 -14.05
N ASN A 214 -6.78 8.01 -13.24
CA ASN A 214 -8.08 8.67 -13.16
C ASN A 214 -8.23 9.72 -12.04
N LEU A 215 -7.22 9.87 -11.18
CA LEU A 215 -7.27 10.80 -10.06
C LEU A 215 -7.25 12.25 -10.57
N ILE A 216 -8.25 13.05 -10.20
CA ILE A 216 -8.39 14.44 -10.70
C ILE A 216 -7.79 15.46 -9.73
N THR A 217 -7.96 15.26 -8.43
CA THR A 217 -7.50 16.15 -7.37
C THR A 217 -7.12 15.34 -6.14
N ILE A 218 -6.34 15.95 -5.25
CA ILE A 218 -6.08 15.42 -3.92
C ILE A 218 -6.50 16.42 -2.84
N PRO A 219 -6.88 15.94 -1.64
CA PRO A 219 -7.06 16.79 -0.47
C PRO A 219 -5.74 17.41 0.00
N LEU A 220 -5.83 18.35 0.94
CA LEU A 220 -4.64 18.91 1.60
C LEU A 220 -3.96 17.81 2.42
N LEU A 221 -2.68 17.56 2.16
CA LEU A 221 -1.87 16.62 2.93
C LEU A 221 -0.88 17.40 3.81
N ASN A 222 -0.77 17.03 5.08
CA ASN A 222 0.31 17.51 5.92
C ASN A 222 1.58 16.70 5.61
N THR A 223 2.50 17.29 4.84
CA THR A 223 3.76 16.62 4.46
C THR A 223 4.98 17.11 5.25
N SER A 224 4.78 17.95 6.27
CA SER A 224 5.87 18.60 7.03
C SER A 224 6.88 17.64 7.67
N LYS A 225 6.47 16.40 7.98
CA LYS A 225 7.34 15.33 8.53
C LYS A 225 7.77 14.29 7.48
N VAL A 226 7.31 14.41 6.23
CA VAL A 226 7.60 13.42 5.19
C VAL A 226 9.03 13.60 4.71
N THR A 227 9.84 12.57 4.86
CA THR A 227 11.25 12.56 4.48
C THR A 227 11.50 11.98 3.09
N ALA A 228 10.58 11.16 2.60
CA ALA A 228 10.69 10.47 1.32
C ALA A 228 9.42 10.66 0.46
N MET A 229 9.59 11.36 -0.66
CA MET A 229 8.53 11.78 -1.60
C MET A 229 8.88 11.43 -3.06
N THR A 230 9.73 10.43 -3.26
CA THR A 230 10.15 10.00 -4.59
C THR A 230 8.94 9.40 -5.33
N TYR A 231 8.70 9.83 -6.58
CA TYR A 231 7.63 9.34 -7.47
C TYR A 231 6.17 9.43 -6.95
N VAL A 232 5.85 10.29 -5.98
CA VAL A 232 4.51 10.32 -5.34
C VAL A 232 3.37 10.39 -6.37
N PHE A 233 3.44 11.30 -7.35
CA PHE A 233 2.40 11.52 -8.37
C PHE A 233 2.85 11.10 -9.78
N TYR A 234 3.89 10.29 -9.90
CA TYR A 234 4.43 9.95 -11.22
C TYR A 234 3.37 9.29 -12.12
N SER A 235 3.25 9.77 -13.36
CA SER A 235 2.25 9.28 -14.33
C SER A 235 0.79 9.36 -13.85
N CYS A 236 0.42 10.43 -13.14
CA CYS A 236 -0.99 10.72 -12.86
C CYS A 236 -1.61 11.54 -14.00
N ASP A 237 -2.09 10.86 -15.04
CA ASP A 237 -2.46 11.48 -16.32
C ASP A 237 -3.60 12.51 -16.23
N LYS A 238 -4.58 12.30 -15.35
CA LYS A 238 -5.74 13.21 -15.18
C LYS A 238 -5.63 14.15 -13.99
N LEU A 239 -4.53 14.13 -13.23
CA LEU A 239 -4.37 14.95 -12.04
C LEU A 239 -4.26 16.43 -12.43
N LYS A 240 -5.27 17.21 -12.08
CA LYS A 240 -5.39 18.64 -12.42
C LYS A 240 -4.98 19.57 -11.30
N THR A 241 -5.18 19.16 -10.06
CA THR A 241 -4.96 20.03 -8.89
C THR A 241 -4.22 19.32 -7.79
N ILE A 242 -3.17 19.98 -7.30
CA ILE A 242 -2.36 19.55 -6.17
C ILE A 242 -2.22 20.76 -5.24
N PRO A 243 -2.70 20.69 -3.98
CA PRO A 243 -2.46 21.73 -2.98
C PRO A 243 -0.96 21.92 -2.70
N GLN A 244 -0.60 22.98 -1.97
CA GLN A 244 0.80 23.18 -1.58
C GLN A 244 1.29 22.01 -0.73
N LEU A 245 2.53 21.57 -0.98
CA LEU A 245 3.19 20.51 -0.22
C LEU A 245 4.34 21.11 0.60
N ASP A 246 4.36 20.81 1.90
CA ASP A 246 5.47 21.18 2.79
C ASP A 246 6.60 20.15 2.68
N LEU A 247 7.75 20.60 2.17
CA LEU A 247 8.95 19.80 1.93
C LEU A 247 10.06 20.11 2.93
N SER A 248 9.75 20.76 4.06
CA SER A 248 10.73 21.13 5.09
C SER A 248 11.55 19.95 5.62
N SER A 249 11.01 18.73 5.59
CA SER A 249 11.70 17.50 5.99
C SER A 249 12.10 16.59 4.82
N ALA A 250 11.74 16.93 3.58
CA ALA A 250 11.86 16.03 2.44
C ALA A 250 13.31 15.91 1.94
N THR A 251 13.92 14.76 2.18
CA THR A 251 15.29 14.44 1.74
C THR A 251 15.34 13.83 0.34
N SER A 252 14.22 13.30 -0.17
CA SER A 252 14.12 12.75 -1.52
C SER A 252 12.81 13.14 -2.21
N ILE A 253 12.92 13.74 -3.40
CA ILE A 253 11.77 14.25 -4.19
C ILE A 253 11.85 13.84 -5.67
N ASN A 254 12.74 12.90 -6.00
CA ASN A 254 13.03 12.56 -7.39
C ASN A 254 11.74 12.15 -8.10
N TYR A 255 11.49 12.75 -9.26
CA TYR A 255 10.35 12.45 -10.14
C TYR A 255 8.97 12.59 -9.49
N ILE A 256 8.83 13.41 -8.44
CA ILE A 256 7.59 13.58 -7.68
C ILE A 256 6.36 13.90 -8.56
N LEU A 257 6.53 14.66 -9.64
CA LEU A 257 5.47 15.15 -10.53
C LEU A 257 5.69 14.81 -12.02
N THR A 258 6.63 13.92 -12.34
CA THR A 258 6.94 13.60 -13.73
C THR A 258 5.74 12.90 -14.39
N ASN A 259 5.47 13.25 -15.66
CA ASN A 259 4.32 12.75 -16.43
C ASN A 259 2.94 13.08 -15.82
N CYS A 260 2.72 14.32 -15.37
CA CYS A 260 1.39 14.82 -14.99
C CYS A 260 0.84 15.82 -16.03
N PRO A 261 0.50 15.40 -17.27
CA PRO A 261 0.19 16.31 -18.38
C PRO A 261 -1.07 17.15 -18.18
N ALA A 262 -2.02 16.71 -17.34
CA ALA A 262 -3.23 17.45 -17.03
C ALA A 262 -3.08 18.49 -15.91
N LEU A 263 -1.90 18.58 -15.25
CA LEU A 263 -1.73 19.42 -14.07
C LEU A 263 -1.81 20.91 -14.43
N GLU A 264 -2.84 21.57 -13.87
CA GLU A 264 -3.18 22.97 -14.13
C GLU A 264 -2.87 23.85 -12.91
N ASN A 265 -3.39 23.46 -11.73
CA ASN A 265 -3.27 24.23 -10.50
C ASN A 265 -2.39 23.48 -9.49
N PHE A 266 -1.18 23.98 -9.29
CA PHE A 266 -0.26 23.45 -8.30
C PHE A 266 0.11 24.51 -7.27
N GLY A 267 -0.18 24.24 -5.99
CA GLY A 267 0.15 25.13 -4.87
C GLY A 267 1.64 25.30 -4.60
N GLY A 268 2.50 24.60 -5.36
CA GLY A 268 3.95 24.65 -5.23
C GLY A 268 4.47 23.89 -4.01
N PHE A 269 5.71 24.19 -3.67
CA PHE A 269 6.42 23.56 -2.58
C PHE A 269 6.79 24.60 -1.53
N LEU A 270 6.54 24.31 -0.27
CA LEU A 270 7.14 25.05 0.84
C LEU A 270 8.49 24.41 1.15
N ASN A 271 9.56 25.22 1.17
CA ASN A 271 10.91 24.81 1.58
C ASN A 271 11.55 23.69 0.72
N LEU A 272 11.40 23.72 -0.60
CA LEU A 272 12.00 22.70 -1.50
C LEU A 272 13.53 22.77 -1.44
N GLY A 273 14.14 21.72 -0.87
CA GLY A 273 15.59 21.58 -0.70
C GLY A 273 16.08 21.90 0.71
N ALA A 274 15.24 22.42 1.62
CA ALA A 274 15.68 22.80 2.97
C ALA A 274 16.24 21.62 3.78
N ALA A 275 15.75 20.40 3.53
CA ALA A 275 16.25 19.16 4.13
C ALA A 275 17.36 18.47 3.33
N TYR A 276 18.04 19.18 2.41
CA TYR A 276 19.15 18.61 1.66
C TYR A 276 20.29 18.16 2.59
N LEU A 277 20.70 16.89 2.47
CA LEU A 277 21.76 16.29 3.29
C LEU A 277 23.02 16.07 2.46
N THR A 278 24.16 16.58 2.94
CA THR A 278 25.49 16.39 2.33
C THR A 278 26.11 15.03 2.64
N SER A 279 25.64 14.37 3.70
CA SER A 279 26.23 13.14 4.25
C SER A 279 25.74 11.84 3.61
N ARG A 280 24.72 11.89 2.72
CA ARG A 280 24.36 10.74 1.87
C ARG A 280 25.31 10.68 0.68
N ALA A 281 26.50 10.15 0.96
CA ALA A 281 27.58 9.97 0.03
C ALA A 281 27.18 9.13 -1.21
N GLU A 282 27.71 9.58 -2.36
CA GLU A 282 28.00 8.86 -3.62
C GLU A 282 27.00 8.90 -4.79
N ASN A 283 25.67 8.98 -4.61
CA ASN A 283 24.75 8.84 -5.77
C ASN A 283 23.84 10.04 -6.12
N TYR A 284 23.77 11.09 -5.29
CA TYR A 284 22.95 12.28 -5.57
C TYR A 284 23.81 13.48 -5.93
N THR A 285 24.44 13.43 -7.10
CA THR A 285 25.12 14.61 -7.66
C THR A 285 24.16 15.70 -8.14
N ALA A 286 22.85 15.41 -8.14
CA ALA A 286 21.82 16.31 -8.62
C ALA A 286 20.52 16.28 -7.80
N TYR A 287 19.97 17.46 -7.54
CA TYR A 287 18.66 17.71 -7.00
C TYR A 287 17.78 18.28 -8.13
N LYS A 288 16.86 17.46 -8.64
CA LYS A 288 16.13 17.75 -9.88
C LYS A 288 14.63 17.77 -9.66
N LEU A 289 13.98 18.77 -10.25
CA LEU A 289 12.53 18.84 -10.40
C LEU A 289 12.20 18.98 -11.89
N ASP A 290 11.34 18.10 -12.40
CA ASP A 290 10.91 18.12 -13.80
C ASP A 290 9.39 18.33 -13.89
N LEU A 291 9.02 19.47 -14.48
CA LEU A 291 7.67 19.93 -14.77
C LEU A 291 7.42 20.05 -16.28
N SER A 292 8.37 19.61 -17.12
CA SER A 292 8.32 19.77 -18.58
C SER A 292 7.11 19.11 -19.24
N LYS A 293 6.58 18.05 -18.61
CA LYS A 293 5.37 17.35 -19.07
C LYS A 293 4.08 17.98 -18.58
N SER A 294 4.12 18.75 -17.49
CA SER A 294 2.98 19.47 -16.91
C SER A 294 2.75 20.80 -17.65
N THR A 295 2.48 20.71 -18.95
CA THR A 295 2.42 21.87 -19.86
C THR A 295 1.23 22.81 -19.61
N LYS A 296 0.26 22.37 -18.80
CA LYS A 296 -0.95 23.14 -18.47
C LYS A 296 -0.83 23.98 -17.20
N LEU A 297 0.31 23.94 -16.50
CA LEU A 297 0.52 24.72 -15.28
C LEU A 297 0.21 26.20 -15.51
N THR A 298 -0.56 26.80 -14.60
CA THR A 298 -0.80 28.25 -14.60
C THR A 298 0.48 29.02 -14.28
N HIS A 299 0.51 30.31 -14.63
CA HIS A 299 1.59 31.21 -14.23
C HIS A 299 1.80 31.21 -12.71
N ASP A 300 0.71 31.36 -11.94
CA ASP A 300 0.74 31.32 -10.47
C ASP A 300 1.34 30.01 -9.93
N SER A 301 1.01 28.88 -10.55
CA SER A 301 1.57 27.58 -10.16
C SER A 301 3.08 27.50 -10.37
N LEU A 302 3.58 28.05 -11.48
CA LEU A 302 5.02 28.13 -11.74
C LEU A 302 5.71 29.06 -10.73
N MET A 303 5.11 30.21 -10.42
CA MET A 303 5.63 31.15 -9.43
C MET A 303 5.64 30.55 -8.02
N ASN A 304 4.63 29.77 -7.63
CA ASN A 304 4.61 29.04 -6.37
C ASN A 304 5.81 28.08 -6.25
N VAL A 305 6.18 27.39 -7.34
CA VAL A 305 7.36 26.53 -7.36
C VAL A 305 8.64 27.35 -7.22
N ILE A 306 8.82 28.40 -8.04
CA ILE A 306 10.04 29.24 -8.05
C ILE A 306 10.27 29.92 -6.69
N ASN A 307 9.20 30.44 -6.09
CA ASN A 307 9.26 31.08 -4.78
C ASN A 307 9.60 30.08 -3.68
N GLY A 308 9.17 28.82 -3.83
CA GLY A 308 9.44 27.71 -2.90
C GLY A 308 10.85 27.12 -2.92
N LEU A 309 11.66 27.45 -3.93
CA LEU A 309 13.03 26.93 -4.07
C LEU A 309 13.94 27.42 -2.94
N TYR A 310 14.86 26.57 -2.49
CA TYR A 310 15.95 26.91 -1.57
C TYR A 310 17.31 26.92 -2.27
N ASP A 311 18.24 27.76 -1.81
CA ASP A 311 19.63 27.71 -2.27
C ASP A 311 20.38 26.60 -1.53
N ILE A 312 20.55 25.48 -2.21
CA ILE A 312 21.26 24.30 -1.70
C ILE A 312 22.64 24.13 -2.36
N ALA A 313 23.03 25.03 -3.26
CA ALA A 313 24.35 25.05 -3.89
C ALA A 313 25.39 25.46 -2.84
N THR A 314 25.02 26.41 -1.97
CA THR A 314 25.81 26.78 -0.77
C THR A 314 26.04 25.61 0.19
N LEU A 315 25.15 24.61 0.18
CA LEU A 315 25.29 23.37 0.96
C LEU A 315 26.10 22.30 0.22
N GLY A 316 26.69 22.60 -0.94
CA GLY A 316 27.51 21.66 -1.70
C GLY A 316 26.75 20.78 -2.68
N CYS A 317 25.48 21.08 -2.98
CA CYS A 317 24.78 20.46 -4.11
C CYS A 317 25.43 20.87 -5.43
N LYS A 318 25.90 19.91 -6.23
CA LYS A 318 26.62 20.19 -7.48
C LYS A 318 25.68 20.58 -8.62
N ILE A 319 24.49 19.99 -8.67
CA ILE A 319 23.50 20.22 -9.71
C ILE A 319 22.16 20.43 -9.03
N GLN A 320 21.58 21.61 -9.20
CA GLN A 320 20.19 21.88 -8.86
C GLN A 320 19.48 22.36 -10.12
N GLN A 321 18.49 21.59 -10.55
CA GLN A 321 17.88 21.76 -11.87
C GLN A 321 16.37 21.76 -11.78
N LEU A 322 15.77 22.85 -12.25
CA LEU A 322 14.35 22.99 -12.49
C LEU A 322 14.11 22.89 -14.00
N THR A 323 13.61 21.75 -14.46
CA THR A 323 13.22 21.56 -15.86
C THR A 323 11.74 21.93 -15.97
N ILE A 324 11.42 23.03 -16.62
CA ILE A 324 10.04 23.50 -16.82
C ILE A 324 9.58 23.35 -18.27
N GLY A 325 10.50 23.31 -19.24
CA GLY A 325 10.21 23.12 -20.65
C GLY A 325 9.60 24.35 -21.35
N ALA A 326 9.72 24.38 -22.68
CA ALA A 326 9.42 25.57 -23.50
C ALA A 326 8.01 26.15 -23.30
N THR A 327 6.98 25.29 -23.19
CA THR A 327 5.59 25.74 -23.00
C THR A 327 5.38 26.48 -21.69
N ASN A 328 6.05 26.05 -20.61
CA ASN A 328 5.95 26.72 -19.31
C ASN A 328 6.91 27.90 -19.21
N LEU A 329 8.10 27.82 -19.83
CA LEU A 329 9.03 28.95 -19.96
C LEU A 329 8.37 30.16 -20.62
N ALA A 330 7.57 29.96 -21.66
CA ALA A 330 6.86 31.04 -22.35
C ALA A 330 5.84 31.79 -21.47
N LYS A 331 5.53 31.27 -20.28
CA LYS A 331 4.61 31.89 -19.30
C LYS A 331 5.35 32.73 -18.25
N LEU A 332 6.68 32.78 -18.29
CA LEU A 332 7.52 33.45 -17.29
C LEU A 332 8.34 34.56 -17.95
N THR A 333 8.58 35.63 -17.20
CA THR A 333 9.51 36.71 -17.54
C THR A 333 10.95 36.33 -17.21
N ALA A 334 11.92 37.10 -17.73
CA ALA A 334 13.32 36.91 -17.40
C ALA A 334 13.61 37.18 -15.92
N GLU A 335 12.93 38.18 -15.33
CA GLU A 335 13.04 38.55 -13.92
C GLU A 335 12.53 37.44 -13.00
N GLU A 336 11.43 36.78 -13.37
CA GLU A 336 10.87 35.66 -12.61
C GLU A 336 11.77 34.41 -12.67
N ILE A 337 12.32 34.11 -13.84
CA ILE A 337 13.34 33.05 -13.99
C ILE A 337 14.58 33.38 -13.15
N ALA A 338 14.96 34.66 -13.07
CA ALA A 338 16.11 35.11 -12.29
C ALA A 338 15.97 34.83 -10.79
N ILE A 339 14.74 34.73 -10.26
CA ILE A 339 14.49 34.33 -8.87
C ILE A 339 15.03 32.92 -8.61
N ALA A 340 14.79 31.96 -9.52
CA ALA A 340 15.32 30.61 -9.39
C ALA A 340 16.85 30.59 -9.52
N THR A 341 17.41 31.29 -10.51
CA THR A 341 18.87 31.31 -10.72
C THR A 341 19.63 32.01 -9.60
N SER A 342 19.04 33.03 -8.96
CA SER A 342 19.62 33.69 -7.79
C SER A 342 19.73 32.78 -6.57
N LYS A 343 18.90 31.72 -6.52
CA LYS A 343 18.96 30.64 -5.54
C LYS A 343 19.86 29.47 -6.01
N GLY A 344 20.66 29.68 -7.05
CA GLY A 344 21.57 28.69 -7.62
C GLY A 344 20.94 27.68 -8.60
N TRP A 345 19.62 27.73 -8.84
CA TRP A 345 18.94 26.73 -9.69
C TRP A 345 19.18 27.01 -11.16
N SER A 346 19.65 26.00 -11.89
CA SER A 346 19.56 26.01 -13.35
C SER A 346 18.11 25.80 -13.78
N VAL A 347 17.64 26.59 -14.74
CA VAL A 347 16.28 26.51 -15.29
C VAL A 347 16.39 26.09 -16.76
N ALA A 348 15.68 25.02 -17.13
CA ALA A 348 15.75 24.41 -18.46
C ALA A 348 14.37 24.15 -19.09
#